data_AF-A0A4Q1F9S2-F1
#
_entry.id   AF-A0A4Q1F9S2-F1
#
_cell.length_a   1.000
_cell.length_b   1.000
_cell.length_c   1.000
_cell.angle_alpha   90.00
_cell.angle_beta   90.00
_cell.angle_gamma   90.00
#
_symmetry.space_group_name_H-M   'P 1'
#
loop_
_entity.id
_entity.type
_entity.pdbx_description
1 polymer ?
#
loop_
_entity_poly.entity_id
_entity_poly.type
_entity_poly.pdbx_seq_one_letter_code
_entity_poly.pdbx_strand_id
1 'polypeptide(L)'
;MIRQILAVIAGYAIFVITSVLLFQVSGVKPHSDASGLFMGLTFVYGAVFSFLSGLVTQFISKTKNLKVNYILFAIMAGFATFSLFKSSGSSWTQLFAIFVFAPVSVLGGLFWIKKK
;
A
#
# COMPACT_ATOMS: atom_id res chain seq x y z
N MET A 1 -20.61 -9.11 -0.47
CA MET A 1 -19.46 -9.93 -0.88
C MET A 1 -18.78 -9.40 -2.15
N ILE A 2 -19.40 -9.47 -3.35
CA ILE A 2 -18.73 -9.02 -4.61
C ILE A 2 -18.18 -7.59 -4.55
N ARG A 3 -18.95 -6.64 -4.00
CA ARG A 3 -18.51 -5.24 -3.82
C ARG A 3 -17.28 -5.10 -2.92
N GLN A 4 -17.17 -5.93 -1.88
CA GLN A 4 -16.02 -5.90 -0.96
C GLN A 4 -14.78 -6.47 -1.64
N ILE A 5 -14.93 -7.52 -2.45
CA ILE A 5 -13.86 -8.05 -3.29
C ILE A 5 -13.37 -6.98 -4.26
N LEU A 6 -14.28 -6.34 -5.00
CA LEU A 6 -13.94 -5.24 -5.90
C LEU A 6 -13.27 -4.07 -5.17
N ALA A 7 -13.68 -3.77 -3.94
CA ALA A 7 -13.06 -2.73 -3.13
C ALA A 7 -11.60 -3.04 -2.75
N VAL A 8 -11.30 -4.29 -2.42
CA VAL A 8 -9.93 -4.74 -2.14
C VAL A 8 -9.10 -4.71 -3.40
N ILE A 9 -9.62 -5.21 -4.53
CA ILE A 9 -8.93 -5.18 -5.83
C ILE A 9 -8.60 -3.74 -6.22
N ALA A 10 -9.57 -2.82 -6.14
CA ALA A 10 -9.38 -1.42 -6.49
C ALA A 10 -8.34 -0.74 -5.58
N GLY A 11 -8.43 -0.93 -4.26
CA GLY A 11 -7.44 -0.38 -3.33
C GLY A 11 -6.05 -0.93 -3.60
N TYR A 12 -5.90 -2.24 -3.74
CA TYR A 12 -4.62 -2.86 -4.02
C TYR A 12 -4.04 -2.38 -5.35
N ALA A 13 -4.86 -2.26 -6.39
CA ALA A 13 -4.45 -1.72 -7.69
C ALA A 13 -3.92 -0.29 -7.59
N ILE A 14 -4.57 0.59 -6.83
CA ILE A 14 -4.07 1.96 -6.60
C ILE A 14 -2.66 1.92 -6.01
N PHE A 15 -2.44 1.10 -4.98
CA PHE A 15 -1.13 1.00 -4.33
C PHE A 15 -0.07 0.41 -5.28
N VAL A 16 -0.35 -0.71 -5.96
CA VAL A 16 0.61 -1.39 -6.81
C VAL A 16 0.94 -0.59 -8.06
N ILE A 17 -0.07 -0.08 -8.78
CA ILE A 17 0.15 0.64 -10.04
C ILE A 17 0.98 1.90 -9.77
N THR A 18 0.66 2.65 -8.73
CA THR A 18 1.38 3.89 -8.39
C THR A 18 2.80 3.60 -7.92
N SER A 19 3.03 2.49 -7.21
CA SER A 19 4.37 2.03 -6.83
C SER A 19 5.20 1.62 -8.04
N VAL A 20 4.62 0.81 -8.95
CA VAL A 20 5.30 0.38 -10.19
C VAL A 20 5.67 1.59 -11.04
N LEU A 21 4.75 2.55 -11.21
CA LEU A 21 5.01 3.77 -11.97
C LEU A 21 6.14 4.60 -11.35
N LEU A 22 6.20 4.72 -10.02
CA LEU A 22 7.29 5.44 -9.35
C LEU A 22 8.67 4.86 -9.74
N PHE A 23 8.84 3.55 -9.65
CA PHE A 23 10.11 2.90 -9.97
C PHE A 23 10.41 2.86 -11.47
N GLN A 24 9.40 2.70 -12.32
CA GLN A 24 9.58 2.74 -13.78
C GLN A 24 9.98 4.13 -14.28
N VAL A 25 9.31 5.18 -13.80
CA VAL A 25 9.57 6.57 -14.21
C VAL A 25 10.91 7.07 -13.65
N SER A 26 11.26 6.69 -12.42
CA SER A 26 12.54 7.09 -11.82
C SER A 26 13.74 6.28 -12.32
N GLY A 27 13.51 5.11 -12.92
CA GLY A 27 14.58 4.17 -13.31
C GLY A 27 15.30 3.50 -12.13
N VAL A 28 14.85 3.73 -10.89
CA VAL A 28 15.46 3.14 -9.69
C VAL A 28 14.94 1.70 -9.51
N LYS A 29 15.85 0.76 -9.23
CA LYS A 29 15.45 -0.63 -8.98
C LYS A 29 14.91 -0.76 -7.54
N PRO A 30 13.71 -1.33 -7.33
CA PRO A 30 13.07 -1.40 -6.01
C PRO A 30 13.83 -2.24 -4.96
N HIS A 31 14.76 -3.10 -5.39
CA HIS A 31 15.56 -3.98 -4.53
C HIS A 31 17.06 -3.66 -4.58
N SER A 32 17.44 -2.55 -5.21
CA SER A 32 18.80 -2.03 -5.07
C SER A 32 18.84 -1.00 -3.95
N ASP A 33 20.06 -0.69 -3.53
CA ASP A 33 20.27 0.50 -2.73
C ASP A 33 19.83 1.73 -3.53
N ALA A 34 19.34 2.72 -2.79
CA ALA A 34 18.90 3.99 -3.32
C ALA A 34 19.44 5.10 -2.43
N SER A 35 19.51 6.33 -2.95
CA SER A 35 19.89 7.48 -2.13
C SER A 35 18.85 7.70 -1.02
N GLY A 36 19.30 8.16 0.15
CA GLY A 36 18.40 8.46 1.27
C GLY A 36 17.30 9.46 0.91
N LEU A 37 17.60 10.41 0.01
CA LEU A 37 16.61 11.35 -0.52
C LEU A 37 15.51 10.63 -1.31
N PHE A 38 15.88 9.70 -2.20
CA PHE A 38 14.90 8.92 -2.98
C PHE A 38 14.06 8.00 -2.09
N MET A 39 14.69 7.39 -1.07
CA MET A 39 13.97 6.61 -0.06
C MET A 39 12.97 7.47 0.71
N GLY A 40 13.36 8.69 1.12
CA GLY A 40 12.47 9.64 1.79
C GLY A 40 11.30 10.08 0.92
N LEU A 41 11.54 10.39 -0.35
CA LEU A 41 10.47 10.70 -1.32
C LEU A 41 9.53 9.52 -1.52
N THR A 42 10.08 8.31 -1.65
CA THR A 42 9.29 7.07 -1.78
C THR A 42 8.44 6.80 -0.54
N PHE A 43 8.97 7.09 0.65
CA PHE A 43 8.22 6.99 1.90
C PHE A 43 6.98 7.90 1.88
N VAL A 44 7.15 9.18 1.55
CA VAL A 44 6.04 10.14 1.51
C VAL A 44 5.04 9.77 0.42
N TYR A 45 5.53 9.49 -0.79
CA TYR A 45 4.70 9.10 -1.93
C TYR A 45 3.90 7.83 -1.65
N GLY A 46 4.57 6.78 -1.16
CA GLY A 46 3.96 5.51 -0.82
C GLY A 46 2.93 5.63 0.31
N ALA A 47 3.19 6.46 1.32
CA ALA A 47 2.23 6.74 2.39
C ALA A 47 0.96 7.41 1.84
N VAL A 48 1.10 8.42 0.98
CA VAL A 48 -0.05 9.11 0.36
C VAL A 48 -0.91 8.13 -0.44
N PHE A 49 -0.30 7.36 -1.35
CA PHE A 49 -1.07 6.42 -2.18
C PHE A 49 -1.61 5.23 -1.40
N SER A 50 -0.93 4.81 -0.34
CA SER A 50 -1.47 3.79 0.54
C SER A 50 -2.67 4.28 1.36
N PHE A 51 -2.64 5.53 1.84
CA PHE A 51 -3.78 6.16 2.48
C PHE A 51 -4.97 6.23 1.52
N LEU A 52 -4.74 6.67 0.27
CA LEU A 52 -5.76 6.74 -0.77
C LEU A 52 -6.32 5.35 -1.13
N SER A 53 -5.45 4.34 -1.23
CA SER A 53 -5.84 2.95 -1.42
C SER A 53 -6.84 2.49 -0.35
N GLY A 54 -6.52 2.75 0.92
CA GLY A 54 -7.38 2.49 2.06
C GLY A 54 -8.73 3.21 2.03
N LEU A 55 -8.69 4.51 1.70
CA LEU A 55 -9.86 5.36 1.59
C LEU A 55 -10.80 4.85 0.49
N VAL A 56 -10.25 4.51 -0.69
CA VAL A 56 -11.03 3.98 -1.82
C VAL A 56 -11.61 2.61 -1.51
N THR A 57 -10.85 1.72 -0.86
CA THR A 57 -11.39 0.43 -0.39
C THR A 57 -12.57 0.64 0.55
N GLN A 58 -12.48 1.56 1.50
CA GLN A 58 -13.60 1.84 2.41
C GLN A 58 -14.79 2.50 1.70
N PHE A 59 -14.52 3.42 0.76
CA PHE A 59 -15.53 4.10 -0.03
C PHE A 59 -16.37 3.13 -0.88
N ILE A 60 -15.70 2.18 -1.55
CA ILE A 60 -16.34 1.19 -2.42
C ILE A 60 -17.02 0.11 -1.58
N SER A 61 -16.40 -0.37 -0.50
CA SER A 61 -16.94 -1.47 0.32
C SER A 61 -18.24 -1.10 1.03
N LYS A 62 -18.44 0.20 1.34
CA LYS A 62 -19.60 0.75 2.08
C LYS A 62 -19.83 0.10 3.45
N THR A 63 -18.80 -0.49 4.06
CA THR A 63 -18.91 -1.05 5.42
C THR A 63 -18.83 0.07 6.47
N LYS A 64 -19.26 -0.23 7.71
CA LYS A 64 -19.12 0.65 8.89
C LYS A 64 -17.95 0.23 9.80
N ASN A 65 -17.14 -0.71 9.37
CA ASN A 65 -16.00 -1.25 10.11
C ASN A 65 -14.81 -1.48 9.16
N LEU A 66 -13.63 -1.69 9.75
CA LEU A 66 -12.36 -1.80 9.03
C LEU A 66 -12.02 -3.22 8.55
N LYS A 67 -12.93 -4.20 8.64
CA LYS A 67 -12.62 -5.60 8.27
C LYS A 67 -12.05 -5.72 6.85
N VAL A 68 -12.62 -4.99 5.89
CA VAL A 68 -12.17 -5.00 4.49
C VAL A 68 -10.79 -4.35 4.34
N ASN A 69 -10.51 -3.26 5.08
CA ASN A 69 -9.19 -2.62 5.09
C ASN A 69 -8.13 -3.50 5.75
N TYR A 70 -8.47 -4.30 6.75
CA TYR A 70 -7.54 -5.29 7.30
C TYR A 70 -7.21 -6.42 6.32
N ILE A 71 -8.15 -6.79 5.45
CA ILE A 71 -7.86 -7.72 4.35
C ILE A 71 -6.88 -7.08 3.36
N LEU A 72 -7.10 -5.82 2.97
CA LEU A 72 -6.15 -5.08 2.13
C LEU A 72 -4.77 -5.00 2.78
N PHE A 73 -4.70 -4.64 4.08
CA PHE A 73 -3.48 -4.64 4.88
C PHE A 73 -2.76 -5.99 4.78
N ALA A 74 -3.47 -7.09 5.00
CA ALA A 74 -2.88 -8.43 4.99
C ALA A 74 -2.35 -8.81 3.61
N ILE A 75 -3.02 -8.38 2.53
CA ILE A 75 -2.56 -8.59 1.16
C ILE A 75 -1.28 -7.78 0.90
N MET A 76 -1.27 -6.49 1.24
CA MET A 76 -0.10 -5.62 1.05
C MET A 76 1.11 -6.12 1.83
N ALA A 77 0.93 -6.38 3.12
CA ALA A 77 1.98 -6.90 3.99
C ALA A 77 2.40 -8.32 3.59
N GLY A 78 1.46 -9.17 3.17
CA GLY A 78 1.72 -10.53 2.74
C GLY A 78 2.58 -10.59 1.47
N PHE A 79 2.25 -9.81 0.44
CA PHE A 79 3.08 -9.73 -0.77
C PHE A 79 4.45 -9.11 -0.49
N ALA A 80 4.52 -8.07 0.34
CA ALA A 80 5.78 -7.47 0.73
C ALA A 80 6.66 -8.45 1.54
N THR A 81 6.06 -9.22 2.44
CA THR A 81 6.75 -10.27 3.21
C THR A 81 7.25 -11.38 2.30
N PHE A 82 6.41 -11.84 1.36
CA PHE A 82 6.84 -12.82 0.37
C PHE A 82 8.00 -12.29 -0.49
N SER A 83 7.93 -11.03 -0.92
CA SER A 83 9.00 -10.36 -1.67
C SER A 83 10.27 -10.23 -0.84
N LEU A 84 10.17 -9.93 0.45
CA LEU A 84 11.30 -9.83 1.39
C LEU A 84 12.09 -11.13 1.46
N PHE A 85 11.40 -12.28 1.54
CA PHE A 85 12.05 -13.60 1.58
C PHE A 85 12.62 -14.05 0.23
N LYS A 86 12.23 -13.42 -0.88
CA LYS A 86 12.71 -13.76 -2.24
C LYS A 86 13.82 -12.84 -2.73
N SER A 87 13.91 -11.62 -2.22
CA SER A 87 14.92 -10.66 -2.66
C SER A 87 16.28 -10.93 -2.00
N SER A 88 17.34 -10.98 -2.80
CA SER A 88 18.73 -11.03 -2.33
C SER A 88 19.38 -9.65 -2.16
N GLY A 89 18.67 -8.57 -2.50
CA GLY A 89 19.15 -7.20 -2.45
C GLY A 89 18.62 -6.39 -1.27
N SER A 90 18.62 -5.08 -1.42
CA SER A 90 18.12 -4.14 -0.42
C SER A 90 16.64 -4.34 -0.16
N SER A 91 16.25 -4.32 1.12
CA SER A 91 14.91 -4.70 1.58
C SER A 91 14.03 -3.53 2.02
N TRP A 92 14.50 -2.30 1.80
CA TRP A 92 13.85 -1.11 2.35
C TRP A 92 12.43 -0.87 1.81
N THR A 93 12.17 -1.21 0.55
CA THR A 93 10.84 -1.06 -0.06
C THR A 93 9.83 -2.04 0.56
N GLN A 94 10.25 -3.27 0.84
CA GLN A 94 9.43 -4.26 1.53
C GLN A 94 9.18 -3.86 2.99
N LEU A 95 10.21 -3.37 3.68
CA LEU A 95 10.07 -2.87 5.06
C LEU A 95 9.08 -1.70 5.13
N PHE A 96 9.16 -0.74 4.20
CA PHE A 96 8.16 0.33 4.11
C PHE A 96 6.76 -0.22 3.82
N ALA A 97 6.62 -1.17 2.90
CA ALA A 97 5.33 -1.75 2.59
C ALA A 97 4.68 -2.44 3.81
N ILE A 98 5.47 -3.16 4.62
CA ILE A 98 4.99 -3.88 5.80
C ILE A 98 4.69 -2.93 6.97
N PHE A 99 5.65 -2.07 7.33
CA PHE A 99 5.61 -1.30 8.58
C PHE A 99 5.00 0.10 8.42
N VAL A 100 4.85 0.59 7.19
CA VAL A 100 4.36 1.95 6.93
C VAL A 100 3.12 1.89 6.06
N PHE A 101 3.23 1.40 4.83
CA PHE A 101 2.17 1.53 3.85
C PHE A 101 0.96 0.67 4.25
N ALA A 102 1.14 -0.62 4.52
CA ALA A 102 0.01 -1.46 4.95
C ALA A 102 -0.76 -0.83 6.14
N PRO A 103 -0.14 -0.41 7.26
CA PRO A 103 -0.83 0.33 8.33
C PRO A 103 -1.53 1.61 7.86
N VAL A 104 -0.87 2.42 7.01
CA VAL A 104 -1.44 3.67 6.49
C VAL A 104 -2.69 3.44 5.63
N SER A 105 -2.79 2.31 4.93
CA SER A 105 -4.02 1.90 4.23
C SER A 105 -5.20 1.66 5.19
N VAL A 106 -4.95 1.25 6.43
CA VAL A 106 -6.00 1.12 7.44
C VAL A 106 -6.44 2.51 7.93
N LEU A 107 -5.48 3.43 8.11
CA LEU A 107 -5.77 4.82 8.49
C LEU A 107 -6.65 5.54 7.45
N GLY A 108 -6.42 5.30 6.16
CA GLY A 108 -7.28 5.81 5.09
C GLY A 108 -8.74 5.35 5.20
N GLY A 109 -8.95 4.08 5.54
CA GLY A 109 -10.29 3.56 5.81
C GLY A 109 -10.91 4.15 7.08
N LEU A 110 -10.12 4.28 8.14
CA LEU A 110 -10.59 4.87 9.41
C LEU A 110 -11.04 6.31 9.23
N PHE A 111 -10.28 7.10 8.47
CA PHE A 111 -10.64 8.47 8.12
C PHE A 111 -12.00 8.53 7.39
N TRP A 112 -12.22 7.64 6.41
CA TRP A 112 -13.47 7.61 5.67
C TRP A 112 -14.67 7.26 6.55
N ILE A 113 -14.53 6.27 7.45
CA ILE A 113 -15.61 5.89 8.38
C ILE A 113 -15.97 7.06 9.31
N LYS A 114 -14.97 7.74 9.88
CA LYS A 114 -15.20 8.85 10.83
C LYS A 114 -15.82 10.09 10.19
N LYS A 115 -15.62 10.30 8.89
CA LYS A 115 -16.18 11.44 8.15
C LYS A 115 -17.69 11.28 7.86
N LYS A 116 -18.21 10.05 7.92
CA LYS A 116 -19.57 9.72 7.51
C LYS A 116 -20.48 9.49 8.71
#